data_AF-A0A4R2H1L9-F1
#
_entry.id   AF-A0A4R2H1L9-F1
#
_cell.length_a   1.000
_cell.length_b   1.000
_cell.length_c   1.000
_cell.angle_alpha   90.00
_cell.angle_beta   90.00
_cell.angle_gamma   90.00
#
_symmetry.space_group_name_H-M   'P 1'
#
loop_
_entity.id
_entity.type
_entity.pdbx_description
1 polymer ?
#
loop_
_entity_poly.entity_id
_entity_poly.type
_entity_poly.pdbx_seq_one_letter_code
_entity_poly.pdbx_strand_id
1 'polypeptide(L)'
;MKHGNRTPAGGPATGLAPFDLWGSRAWCNQEVVGESHHLPELQRLFGQVSGRERELECSAFLVPEPENPFDPAAVAVHIDARIVGHLPREIAGDYRQCLSELTARGLATRVHARVWGGLETDYVTNRAGRLVENERFTASVTIALAEPHLCTPVNAQPVEPHLLLPDGGAVQISGEDQCMPAIEPFLRPEGEGFVYATLHEFADTGARTAKDLVEVRIDGLRVGQLTPKMSADLLPAIRHLDQQGLLAAVKAKIKGNRLKAEITIHGAKAHELPADWPAGTVESRPPVANAPIPPRPTRIRFAPAPGWPSPPEGWEPPSGWMPDPAWPPAPPGWQFWVMD
;
A
#
# COMPACT_ATOMS: atom_id res chain seq x y z
N MET A 1 41.14 8.63 -23.40
CA MET A 1 39.78 8.10 -23.63
C MET A 1 39.00 8.30 -22.34
N LYS A 2 37.77 8.80 -22.46
CA LYS A 2 37.03 9.53 -21.42
C LYS A 2 36.75 8.69 -20.18
N HIS A 3 37.24 9.13 -19.01
CA HIS A 3 36.77 8.68 -17.71
C HIS A 3 35.37 9.27 -17.49
N GLY A 4 34.33 8.47 -17.74
CA GLY A 4 32.96 8.79 -17.40
C GLY A 4 32.78 8.71 -15.89
N ASN A 5 32.62 9.86 -15.26
CA ASN A 5 32.23 10.02 -13.87
C ASN A 5 30.84 9.38 -13.69
N ARG A 6 30.76 8.15 -13.17
CA ARG A 6 29.48 7.53 -12.78
C ARG A 6 28.99 8.26 -11.54
N THR A 7 27.95 9.07 -11.70
CA THR A 7 27.12 9.57 -10.60
C THR A 7 26.68 8.37 -9.76
N PRO A 8 26.81 8.39 -8.42
CA PRO A 8 26.26 7.32 -7.60
C PRO A 8 24.73 7.30 -7.77
N ALA A 9 24.21 6.16 -8.22
CA ALA A 9 22.78 5.87 -8.23
C ALA A 9 22.23 6.13 -6.82
N GLY A 10 21.18 6.95 -6.77
CA GLY A 10 20.70 7.59 -5.55
C GLY A 10 20.40 6.59 -4.45
N GLY A 11 20.83 6.91 -3.22
CA GLY A 11 20.25 6.30 -2.03
C GLY A 11 18.73 6.53 -1.99
N PRO A 12 18.00 5.97 -0.99
CA PRO A 12 16.57 6.25 -0.84
C PRO A 12 16.35 7.76 -0.94
N ALA A 13 15.44 8.19 -1.82
CA ALA A 13 15.23 9.60 -2.08
C ALA A 13 15.03 10.32 -0.74
N THR A 14 15.90 11.29 -0.45
CA THR A 14 15.94 11.99 0.82
C THR A 14 14.57 12.64 1.05
N GLY A 15 13.77 12.14 2.00
CA GLY A 15 12.46 12.69 2.34
C GLY A 15 11.24 11.77 2.13
N LEU A 16 11.41 10.55 1.60
CA LEU A 16 10.30 9.57 1.52
C LEU A 16 10.04 8.91 2.89
N ALA A 17 8.77 8.71 3.24
CA ALA A 17 8.41 7.97 4.45
C ALA A 17 8.55 6.45 4.20
N PRO A 18 9.14 5.67 5.14
CA PRO A 18 9.29 4.23 4.94
C PRO A 18 7.93 3.52 4.92
N PHE A 19 7.78 2.56 4.01
CA PHE A 19 6.63 1.66 3.93
C PHE A 19 7.13 0.23 3.93
N ASP A 20 6.78 -0.53 4.96
CA ASP A 20 7.11 -1.96 5.02
C ASP A 20 6.22 -2.74 4.07
N LEU A 21 6.80 -3.52 3.15
CA LEU A 21 6.01 -4.40 2.29
C LEU A 21 5.27 -5.46 3.11
N TRP A 22 4.06 -5.77 2.68
CA TRP A 22 3.20 -6.75 3.34
C TRP A 22 3.47 -8.17 2.83
N GLY A 23 2.83 -9.14 3.48
CA GLY A 23 2.77 -10.54 3.03
C GLY A 23 3.99 -11.40 3.35
N SER A 24 5.19 -10.83 3.51
CA SER A 24 6.41 -11.62 3.71
C SER A 24 6.64 -12.05 5.16
N ARG A 25 6.00 -11.36 6.14
CA ARG A 25 6.16 -11.62 7.59
C ARG A 25 7.63 -11.73 8.02
N ALA A 26 8.49 -10.90 7.44
CA ALA A 26 9.94 -10.91 7.64
C ALA A 26 10.68 -12.20 7.24
N TRP A 27 10.02 -13.15 6.58
CA TRP A 27 10.67 -14.36 6.08
C TRP A 27 11.52 -14.05 4.84
N CYS A 28 12.84 -14.12 4.98
CA CYS A 28 13.80 -13.86 3.91
C CYS A 28 13.89 -15.04 2.94
N ASN A 29 13.13 -14.97 1.86
CA ASN A 29 13.00 -16.00 0.82
C ASN A 29 13.64 -15.64 -0.52
N GLN A 30 13.94 -14.36 -0.75
CA GLN A 30 14.40 -13.88 -2.05
C GLN A 30 15.89 -13.55 -2.01
N GLU A 31 16.69 -14.23 -2.82
CA GLU A 31 18.10 -13.90 -3.02
C GLU A 31 18.25 -12.59 -3.79
N VAL A 32 19.22 -11.79 -3.38
CA VAL A 32 19.72 -10.64 -4.14
C VAL A 32 20.77 -11.15 -5.12
N VAL A 33 21.00 -10.42 -6.21
CA VAL A 33 22.07 -10.73 -7.17
C VAL A 33 23.02 -9.57 -7.36
N GLY A 34 24.24 -9.90 -7.77
CA GLY A 34 25.28 -8.92 -8.08
C GLY A 34 26.06 -8.44 -6.85
N GLU A 35 25.91 -9.09 -5.70
CA GLU A 35 26.58 -8.77 -4.44
C GLU A 35 28.11 -8.80 -4.55
N SER A 36 28.64 -9.60 -5.48
CA SER A 36 30.08 -9.66 -5.78
C SER A 36 30.66 -8.30 -6.20
N HIS A 37 29.86 -7.40 -6.79
CA HIS A 37 30.27 -6.03 -7.14
C HIS A 37 30.22 -5.06 -5.94
N HIS A 38 29.62 -5.48 -4.83
CA HIS A 38 29.33 -4.66 -3.64
C HIS A 38 29.91 -5.27 -2.35
N LEU A 39 30.87 -6.20 -2.48
CA LEU A 39 31.55 -6.82 -1.33
C LEU A 39 32.19 -5.80 -0.36
N PRO A 40 32.83 -4.69 -0.80
CA PRO A 40 33.34 -3.69 0.12
C PRO A 40 32.24 -3.01 0.96
N GLU A 41 31.06 -2.81 0.39
CA GLU A 41 29.89 -2.25 1.07
C GLU A 41 29.32 -3.24 2.08
N LEU A 42 29.19 -4.51 1.69
CA LEU A 42 28.72 -5.59 2.56
C LEU A 42 29.68 -5.85 3.72
N GLN A 43 30.99 -5.85 3.48
CA GLN A 43 31.99 -6.04 4.51
C GLN A 43 31.90 -4.97 5.61
N ARG A 44 31.57 -3.72 5.24
CA ARG A 44 31.40 -2.63 6.22
C ARG A 44 30.27 -2.89 7.21
N LEU A 45 29.21 -3.61 6.82
CA LEU A 45 28.10 -3.96 7.72
C LEU A 45 28.57 -4.84 8.89
N PHE A 46 29.57 -5.70 8.65
CA PHE A 46 30.12 -6.59 9.67
C PHE A 46 31.24 -5.96 10.51
N GLY A 47 31.75 -4.80 10.10
CA GLY A 47 32.93 -4.17 10.69
C GLY A 47 34.20 -4.99 10.45
N GLN A 48 35.04 -5.14 11.48
CA GLN A 48 36.25 -5.96 11.39
C GLN A 48 35.85 -7.44 11.45
N VAL A 49 35.84 -8.10 10.30
CA VAL A 49 35.54 -9.54 10.19
C VAL A 49 36.79 -10.32 10.58
N SER A 50 36.72 -11.09 11.66
CA SER A 50 37.76 -12.03 12.06
C SER A 50 37.13 -13.39 12.33
N GLY A 51 37.42 -14.37 11.48
CA GLY A 51 36.94 -15.75 11.61
C GLY A 51 35.60 -16.04 10.92
N ARG A 52 34.86 -16.99 11.52
CA ARG A 52 33.67 -17.67 10.99
C ARG A 52 32.59 -16.70 10.50
N GLU A 53 31.80 -17.23 9.57
CA GLU A 53 30.56 -16.66 9.03
C GLU A 53 29.68 -16.03 10.10
N ARG A 54 29.13 -14.86 9.79
CA ARG A 54 28.20 -14.11 10.64
C ARG A 54 26.93 -13.82 9.88
N GLU A 55 25.84 -13.76 10.63
CA GLU A 55 24.51 -13.38 10.15
C GLU A 55 24.12 -12.05 10.78
N LEU A 56 23.55 -11.16 9.97
CA LEU A 56 22.99 -9.88 10.38
C LEU A 56 21.57 -9.75 9.84
N GLU A 57 20.64 -9.45 10.72
CA GLU A 57 19.28 -9.04 10.36
C GLU A 57 19.19 -7.51 10.35
N CYS A 58 18.64 -6.95 9.29
CA CYS A 58 18.53 -5.50 9.10
C CYS A 58 17.35 -5.13 8.19
N SER A 59 17.16 -3.84 7.93
CA SER A 59 16.21 -3.37 6.92
C SER A 59 16.93 -3.03 5.63
N ALA A 60 16.37 -3.47 4.51
CA ALA A 60 16.78 -3.04 3.17
C ALA A 60 15.67 -2.20 2.51
N PHE A 61 16.06 -1.39 1.54
CA PHE A 61 15.16 -0.60 0.71
C PHE A 61 15.22 -1.06 -0.74
N LEU A 62 14.05 -1.17 -1.37
CA LEU A 62 13.91 -1.51 -2.79
C LEU A 62 13.69 -0.23 -3.60
N VAL A 63 14.62 0.06 -4.51
CA VAL A 63 14.62 1.31 -5.30
C VAL A 63 14.54 0.96 -6.79
N PRO A 64 13.41 1.25 -7.47
CA PRO A 64 13.30 1.08 -8.91
C PRO A 64 14.27 2.01 -9.66
N GLU A 65 14.94 1.48 -10.69
CA GLU A 65 15.85 2.24 -11.56
C GLU A 65 15.32 2.29 -13.00
N PRO A 66 14.23 3.03 -13.30
CA PRO A 66 13.65 3.08 -14.64
C PRO A 66 14.59 3.66 -15.70
N GLU A 67 15.57 4.46 -15.28
CA GLU A 67 16.59 5.07 -16.13
C GLU A 67 17.88 4.21 -16.24
N ASN A 68 17.88 2.99 -15.71
CA ASN A 68 19.04 2.10 -15.80
C ASN A 68 19.26 1.69 -17.27
N PRO A 69 20.47 1.92 -17.83
CA PRO A 69 20.74 1.69 -19.25
C PRO A 69 20.77 0.21 -19.65
N PHE A 70 20.91 -0.72 -18.70
CA PHE A 70 20.98 -2.15 -18.96
C PHE A 70 19.63 -2.85 -18.83
N ASP A 71 18.83 -2.39 -17.87
CA ASP A 71 17.51 -2.95 -17.58
C ASP A 71 16.59 -1.90 -16.94
N PRO A 72 15.59 -1.35 -17.65
CA PRO A 72 14.66 -0.36 -17.10
C PRO A 72 13.67 -0.97 -16.08
N ALA A 73 13.70 -2.28 -15.88
CA ALA A 73 12.98 -2.97 -14.81
C ALA A 73 13.86 -3.25 -13.59
N ALA A 74 15.14 -2.83 -13.58
CA ALA A 74 16.04 -3.05 -12.47
C ALA A 74 15.50 -2.45 -11.17
N VAL A 75 15.68 -3.19 -10.08
CA VAL A 75 15.38 -2.75 -8.73
C VAL A 75 16.62 -2.96 -7.88
N ALA A 76 17.23 -1.85 -7.46
CA ALA A 76 18.38 -1.87 -6.58
C ALA A 76 17.95 -2.15 -5.14
N VAL A 77 18.78 -2.91 -4.43
CA VAL A 77 18.61 -3.20 -3.01
C VAL A 77 19.63 -2.38 -2.23
N HIS A 78 19.13 -1.55 -1.31
CA HIS A 78 19.95 -0.66 -0.50
C HIS A 78 19.94 -1.06 0.98
N ILE A 79 21.11 -1.10 1.61
CA ILE A 79 21.28 -1.21 3.07
C ILE A 79 22.17 -0.05 3.51
N ASP A 80 21.82 0.65 4.60
CA ASP A 80 22.53 1.84 5.08
C ASP A 80 22.82 2.88 3.97
N ALA A 81 21.82 3.11 3.12
CA ALA A 81 21.86 3.99 1.94
C ALA A 81 22.88 3.61 0.84
N ARG A 82 23.42 2.38 0.87
CA ARG A 82 24.36 1.86 -0.12
C ARG A 82 23.74 0.71 -0.90
N ILE A 83 24.00 0.65 -2.20
CA ILE A 83 23.60 -0.49 -3.04
C ILE A 83 24.41 -1.71 -2.61
N VAL A 84 23.71 -2.80 -2.29
CA VAL A 84 24.31 -4.10 -1.95
C VAL A 84 24.07 -5.15 -3.03
N GLY A 85 23.19 -4.87 -3.98
CA GLY A 85 22.87 -5.72 -5.11
C GLY A 85 21.53 -5.32 -5.74
N HIS A 86 20.93 -6.22 -6.51
CA HIS A 86 19.68 -5.98 -7.23
C HIS A 86 18.73 -7.18 -7.07
N LEU A 87 17.44 -6.96 -7.29
CA LEU A 87 16.53 -8.08 -7.51
C LEU A 87 16.96 -8.85 -8.78
N PRO A 88 16.78 -10.19 -8.80
CA PRO A 88 16.99 -10.96 -10.02
C PRO A 88 16.11 -10.44 -11.16
N ARG A 89 16.70 -10.40 -12.36
CA ARG A 89 16.08 -9.82 -13.56
C ARG A 89 14.75 -10.47 -13.90
N GLU A 90 14.63 -11.77 -13.66
CA GLU A 90 13.46 -12.60 -13.91
C GLU A 90 12.23 -12.18 -13.11
N ILE A 91 12.40 -11.59 -11.92
CA ILE A 91 11.29 -11.17 -11.06
C ILE A 91 11.16 -9.65 -10.95
N ALA A 92 12.23 -8.89 -11.20
CA ALA A 92 12.24 -7.44 -11.00
C ALA A 92 11.11 -6.72 -11.76
N GLY A 93 10.77 -7.23 -12.96
CA GLY A 93 9.65 -6.74 -13.75
C GLY A 93 8.29 -6.85 -13.07
N ASP A 94 8.06 -7.91 -12.30
CA ASP A 94 6.77 -8.19 -11.66
C ASP A 94 6.48 -7.24 -10.49
N TYR A 95 7.53 -6.76 -9.82
CA TYR A 95 7.41 -5.81 -8.71
C TYR A 95 7.36 -4.35 -9.16
N ARG A 96 7.72 -4.06 -10.41
CA ARG A 96 7.86 -2.69 -10.92
C ARG A 96 6.64 -1.83 -10.66
N GLN A 97 5.44 -2.34 -10.95
CA GLN A 97 4.20 -1.60 -10.79
C GLN A 97 3.97 -1.23 -9.32
N CYS A 98 3.99 -2.23 -8.44
CA CYS A 98 3.78 -2.05 -7.00
C CYS A 98 4.78 -1.06 -6.39
N LEU A 99 6.08 -1.18 -6.73
CA LEU A 99 7.12 -0.28 -6.23
C LEU A 99 6.99 1.15 -6.78
N SER A 100 6.60 1.29 -8.05
CA SER A 100 6.39 2.61 -8.67
C SER A 100 5.20 3.34 -8.06
N GLU A 101 4.11 2.63 -7.76
CA GLU A 101 2.92 3.18 -7.09
C GLU A 101 3.25 3.68 -5.68
N LEU A 102 4.07 2.94 -4.91
CA LEU A 102 4.56 3.38 -3.60
C LEU A 102 5.43 4.64 -3.71
N THR A 103 6.37 4.64 -4.66
CA THR A 103 7.25 5.78 -4.91
C THR A 103 6.46 7.04 -5.30
N ALA A 104 5.45 6.89 -6.18
CA ALA A 104 4.57 7.98 -6.60
C ALA A 104 3.74 8.57 -5.44
N ARG A 105 3.51 7.79 -4.38
CA ARG A 105 2.85 8.23 -3.15
C ARG A 105 3.80 8.87 -2.14
N GLY A 106 5.09 9.00 -2.46
CA GLY A 106 6.08 9.55 -1.54
C GLY A 106 6.57 8.53 -0.50
N LEU A 107 6.41 7.22 -0.76
CA LEU A 107 6.80 6.14 0.14
C LEU A 107 8.07 5.43 -0.33
N ALA A 108 9.00 5.16 0.60
CA ALA A 108 10.19 4.36 0.37
C ALA A 108 9.93 2.90 0.77
N THR A 109 10.03 1.99 -0.18
CA THR A 109 9.78 0.57 0.05
C THR A 109 10.85 -0.04 0.95
N ARG A 110 10.46 -0.49 2.13
CA ARG A 110 11.30 -1.17 3.12
C ARG A 110 10.93 -2.65 3.21
N VAL A 111 11.95 -3.49 3.34
CA VAL A 111 11.83 -4.93 3.54
C VAL A 111 12.79 -5.40 4.61
N HIS A 112 12.47 -6.50 5.28
CA HIS A 112 13.42 -7.18 6.14
C HIS A 112 14.50 -7.87 5.28
N ALA A 113 15.74 -7.82 5.74
CA ALA A 113 16.89 -8.37 5.03
C ALA A 113 17.79 -9.14 5.99
N ARG A 114 18.26 -10.29 5.52
CA ARG A 114 19.28 -11.11 6.16
C ARG A 114 20.54 -11.06 5.31
N VAL A 115 21.63 -10.62 5.92
CA VAL A 115 22.95 -10.59 5.32
C VAL A 115 23.81 -11.65 5.98
N TRP A 116 24.35 -12.55 5.18
CA TRP A 116 25.36 -13.50 5.60
C TRP A 116 26.71 -13.07 5.05
N GLY A 117 27.77 -13.18 5.84
CA GLY A 117 29.11 -12.81 5.40
C GLY A 117 30.22 -13.45 6.22
N GLY A 118 31.32 -13.79 5.54
CA GLY A 118 32.44 -14.49 6.14
C GLY A 118 33.71 -14.41 5.31
N LEU A 119 34.82 -14.86 5.89
CA LEU A 119 36.05 -15.10 5.13
C LEU A 119 36.03 -16.55 4.65
N GLU A 120 36.13 -16.72 3.34
CA GLU A 120 36.34 -18.01 2.69
C GLU A 120 37.83 -18.17 2.36
N THR A 121 38.42 -19.29 2.75
CA THR A 121 39.83 -19.59 2.50
C THR A 121 39.94 -20.52 1.30
N ASP A 122 40.47 -20.01 0.19
CA ASP A 122 40.84 -20.80 -0.98
C ASP A 122 42.36 -21.06 -1.01
N TYR A 123 42.78 -22.10 -1.72
CA TYR A 123 44.19 -22.35 -2.00
C TYR A 123 44.50 -22.00 -3.46
N VAL A 124 45.43 -21.08 -3.68
CA VAL A 124 45.87 -20.67 -5.01
C VAL A 124 47.35 -20.96 -5.23
N THR A 125 47.72 -21.36 -6.44
CA THR A 125 49.12 -21.57 -6.79
C THR A 125 49.79 -20.23 -7.11
N ASN A 126 50.81 -19.86 -6.33
CA ASN A 126 51.58 -18.65 -6.59
C ASN A 126 52.51 -18.81 -7.81
N ARG A 127 53.17 -17.73 -8.24
CA ARG A 127 54.10 -17.73 -9.40
C ARG A 127 55.29 -18.70 -9.25
N ALA A 128 55.59 -19.16 -8.03
CA ALA A 128 56.65 -20.12 -7.75
C ALA A 128 56.14 -21.58 -7.69
N GLY A 129 54.87 -21.83 -8.04
CA GLY A 129 54.28 -23.17 -8.05
C GLY A 129 53.85 -23.68 -6.66
N ARG A 130 53.87 -22.85 -5.63
CA ARG A 130 53.46 -23.23 -4.26
C ARG A 130 52.00 -22.88 -4.02
N LEU A 131 51.24 -23.82 -3.44
CA LEU A 131 49.91 -23.55 -2.89
C LEU A 131 50.02 -22.58 -1.71
N VAL A 132 49.30 -21.47 -1.80
CA VAL A 132 49.18 -20.48 -0.73
C VAL A 132 47.71 -20.25 -0.42
N GLU A 133 47.41 -20.04 0.86
CA GLU A 133 46.08 -19.62 1.29
C GLU A 133 45.77 -18.23 0.73
N ASN A 134 44.53 -18.06 0.29
CA ASN A 134 43.97 -16.85 -0.23
C ASN A 134 42.60 -16.70 0.43
N GLU A 135 42.55 -15.90 1.48
CA GLU A 135 41.31 -15.53 2.16
C GLU A 135 40.59 -14.44 1.36
N ARG A 136 39.30 -14.64 1.12
CA ARG A 136 38.43 -13.67 0.46
C ARG A 136 37.16 -13.50 1.26
N PHE A 137 36.70 -12.25 1.35
CA PHE A 137 35.39 -11.99 1.93
C PHE A 137 34.30 -12.39 0.92
N THR A 138 33.34 -13.18 1.40
CA THR A 138 32.13 -13.53 0.66
C THR A 138 30.91 -13.11 1.47
N ALA A 139 29.85 -12.75 0.76
CA ALA A 139 28.59 -12.36 1.36
C ALA A 139 27.43 -12.69 0.44
N SER A 140 26.28 -12.97 1.04
CA SER A 140 25.01 -13.14 0.36
C SER A 140 23.92 -12.36 1.09
N VAL A 141 22.97 -11.83 0.33
CA VAL A 141 21.84 -11.10 0.89
C VAL A 141 20.55 -11.80 0.49
N THR A 142 19.70 -12.07 1.47
CA THR A 142 18.32 -12.52 1.26
C THR A 142 17.37 -11.50 1.84
N ILE A 143 16.27 -11.20 1.15
CA ILE A 143 15.25 -10.24 1.57
C ILE A 143 13.88 -10.92 1.70
N ALA A 144 13.01 -10.33 2.51
CA ALA A 144 11.66 -10.81 2.73
C ALA A 144 10.69 -10.21 1.71
N LEU A 145 10.31 -10.99 0.70
CA LEU A 145 9.50 -10.54 -0.42
C LEU A 145 8.35 -11.52 -0.69
N ALA A 146 7.11 -11.04 -0.51
CA ALA A 146 5.91 -11.80 -0.85
C ALA A 146 5.62 -11.70 -2.35
N GLU A 147 4.66 -12.48 -2.84
CA GLU A 147 4.16 -12.29 -4.21
C GLU A 147 3.73 -10.83 -4.46
N PRO A 148 3.92 -10.29 -5.68
CA PRO A 148 3.68 -8.87 -5.95
C PRO A 148 2.30 -8.38 -5.53
N HIS A 149 1.27 -9.21 -5.72
CA HIS A 149 -0.13 -8.87 -5.41
C HIS A 149 -0.44 -8.83 -3.90
N LEU A 150 0.47 -9.32 -3.04
CA LEU A 150 0.40 -9.32 -1.57
C LEU A 150 1.26 -8.24 -0.92
N CYS A 151 2.15 -7.59 -1.67
CA CYS A 151 3.09 -6.61 -1.15
C CYS A 151 2.42 -5.31 -0.67
N THR A 152 1.26 -4.98 -1.23
CA THR A 152 0.47 -3.78 -0.90
C THR A 152 -1.00 -4.12 -0.71
N PRO A 153 -1.73 -3.33 0.10
CA PRO A 153 -3.16 -3.52 0.27
C PRO A 153 -3.93 -3.16 -0.99
N VAL A 154 -5.02 -3.89 -1.25
CA VAL A 154 -5.93 -3.68 -2.38
C VAL A 154 -6.74 -2.40 -2.20
N ASN A 155 -7.15 -2.10 -0.97
CA ASN A 155 -7.88 -0.88 -0.64
C ASN A 155 -6.96 0.24 -0.17
N ALA A 156 -7.49 1.45 -0.19
CA ALA A 156 -6.82 2.58 0.38
C ALA A 156 -6.85 2.54 1.91
N GLN A 157 -5.91 3.24 2.52
CA GLN A 157 -5.85 3.43 3.95
C GLN A 157 -7.09 4.17 4.50
N PRO A 158 -7.55 3.88 5.74
CA PRO A 158 -8.64 4.64 6.37
C PRO A 158 -8.40 6.15 6.37
N VAL A 159 -9.48 6.91 6.22
CA VAL A 159 -9.43 8.39 6.22
C VAL A 159 -9.25 8.92 7.63
N GLU A 160 -9.92 8.26 8.57
CA GLU A 160 -9.86 8.55 9.99
C GLU A 160 -8.44 8.31 10.53
N PRO A 161 -7.97 9.14 11.49
CA PRO A 161 -6.74 8.87 12.23
C PRO A 161 -6.78 7.47 12.85
N HIS A 162 -5.73 6.69 12.61
CA HIS A 162 -5.67 5.31 13.08
C HIS A 162 -4.24 4.88 13.38
N LEU A 163 -4.14 3.80 14.14
CA LEU A 163 -2.91 3.05 14.34
C LEU A 163 -3.07 1.65 13.77
N LEU A 164 -2.15 1.25 12.90
CA LEU A 164 -2.03 -0.14 12.46
C LEU A 164 -1.46 -0.96 13.61
N LEU A 165 -2.23 -1.94 14.11
CA LEU A 165 -1.75 -2.83 15.17
C LEU A 165 -0.52 -3.61 14.67
N PRO A 166 0.48 -3.86 15.55
CA PRO A 166 1.61 -4.73 15.22
C PRO A 166 1.13 -6.09 14.69
N ASP A 167 1.92 -6.72 13.83
CA ASP A 167 1.57 -8.03 13.28
C ASP A 167 1.44 -9.07 14.42
N GLY A 168 0.29 -9.72 14.48
CA GLY A 168 0.00 -10.80 15.42
C GLY A 168 -0.32 -12.11 14.74
N GLY A 169 -0.66 -13.12 15.55
CA GLY A 169 -1.18 -14.39 15.05
C GLY A 169 -2.40 -14.21 14.14
N ALA A 170 -2.56 -15.11 13.18
CA ALA A 170 -3.70 -15.11 12.27
C ALA A 170 -5.02 -15.38 13.02
N VAL A 171 -6.00 -14.48 12.89
CA VAL A 171 -7.31 -14.57 13.55
C VAL A 171 -8.41 -14.64 12.49
N GLN A 172 -9.08 -15.79 12.39
CA GLN A 172 -10.22 -15.97 11.48
C GLN A 172 -11.45 -15.23 12.02
N ILE A 173 -12.19 -14.58 11.13
CA ILE A 173 -13.45 -13.91 11.48
C ILE A 173 -14.63 -14.85 11.20
N SER A 174 -15.85 -14.39 11.47
CA SER A 174 -17.09 -15.14 11.21
C SER A 174 -18.15 -14.23 10.61
N GLY A 175 -19.07 -14.81 9.83
CA GLY A 175 -20.17 -14.08 9.19
C GLY A 175 -19.80 -13.47 7.83
N GLU A 176 -18.67 -13.86 7.24
CA GLU A 176 -18.22 -13.38 5.92
C GLU A 176 -19.21 -13.76 4.81
N ASP A 177 -19.87 -14.91 4.94
CA ASP A 177 -20.88 -15.42 4.02
C ASP A 177 -22.09 -14.48 3.87
N GLN A 178 -22.47 -13.82 4.96
CA GLN A 178 -23.54 -12.83 5.00
C GLN A 178 -23.09 -11.44 4.49
N CYS A 179 -21.77 -11.24 4.35
CA CYS A 179 -21.17 -9.96 3.97
C CYS A 179 -20.50 -10.01 2.58
N MET A 180 -20.74 -11.03 1.77
CA MET A 180 -20.13 -11.17 0.44
C MET A 180 -20.22 -9.92 -0.46
N PRO A 181 -21.33 -9.15 -0.51
CA PRO A 181 -21.38 -7.91 -1.30
C PRO A 181 -20.36 -6.84 -0.86
N ALA A 182 -19.99 -6.81 0.43
CA ALA A 182 -18.98 -5.90 0.95
C ALA A 182 -17.55 -6.42 0.72
N ILE A 183 -17.37 -7.73 0.51
CA ILE A 183 -16.07 -8.38 0.31
C ILE A 183 -15.70 -8.43 -1.17
N GLU A 184 -16.67 -8.65 -2.05
CA GLU A 184 -16.49 -8.83 -3.49
C GLU A 184 -15.60 -7.78 -4.17
N PRO A 185 -15.69 -6.47 -3.86
CA PRO A 185 -14.84 -5.45 -4.49
C PRO A 185 -13.33 -5.63 -4.27
N PHE A 186 -12.95 -6.39 -3.24
CA PHE A 186 -11.56 -6.58 -2.83
C PHE A 186 -10.98 -7.94 -3.26
N LEU A 187 -11.77 -8.77 -3.94
CA LEU A 187 -11.32 -10.06 -4.46
C LEU A 187 -10.38 -9.86 -5.65
N ARG A 188 -9.25 -10.55 -5.60
CA ARG A 188 -8.20 -10.52 -6.61
C ARG A 188 -8.32 -11.74 -7.54
N PRO A 189 -7.98 -11.63 -8.84
CA PRO A 189 -7.91 -12.77 -9.75
C PRO A 189 -6.99 -13.90 -9.25
N GLU A 190 -5.93 -13.55 -8.52
CA GLU A 190 -4.97 -14.47 -7.90
C GLU A 190 -5.60 -15.29 -6.76
N GLY A 191 -6.81 -14.91 -6.30
CA GLY A 191 -7.56 -15.61 -5.26
C GLY A 191 -7.19 -15.21 -3.84
N GLU A 192 -6.23 -14.30 -3.66
CA GLU A 192 -5.92 -13.70 -2.36
C GLU A 192 -5.37 -12.27 -2.47
N GLY A 193 -5.47 -11.53 -1.37
CA GLY A 193 -5.00 -10.15 -1.29
C GLY A 193 -5.04 -9.64 0.15
N PHE A 194 -4.23 -8.62 0.42
CA PHE A 194 -4.31 -7.91 1.70
C PHE A 194 -5.17 -6.65 1.58
N VAL A 195 -5.79 -6.25 2.68
CA VAL A 195 -6.54 -5.01 2.83
C VAL A 195 -6.29 -4.40 4.20
N TYR A 196 -6.44 -3.08 4.30
CA TYR A 196 -6.72 -2.44 5.56
C TYR A 196 -8.12 -2.79 6.03
N ALA A 197 -8.23 -3.32 7.25
CA ALA A 197 -9.49 -3.44 7.95
C ALA A 197 -9.44 -2.64 9.25
N THR A 198 -10.60 -2.20 9.72
CA THR A 198 -10.75 -1.50 11.00
C THR A 198 -11.58 -2.34 11.96
N LEU A 199 -11.21 -2.29 13.24
CA LEU A 199 -11.86 -3.04 14.30
C LEU A 199 -12.75 -2.11 15.12
N HIS A 200 -14.01 -2.49 15.29
CA HIS A 200 -15.01 -1.68 16.00
C HIS A 200 -15.66 -2.52 17.08
N GLU A 201 -15.78 -1.94 18.27
CA GLU A 201 -16.59 -2.53 19.34
C GLU A 201 -18.07 -2.41 18.98
N PHE A 202 -18.81 -3.52 19.14
CA PHE A 202 -20.27 -3.51 19.05
C PHE A 202 -20.88 -4.44 20.10
N ALA A 203 -22.06 -4.07 20.59
CA ALA A 203 -22.83 -4.92 21.49
C ALA A 203 -23.74 -5.85 20.67
N ASP A 204 -23.52 -7.17 20.76
CA ASP A 204 -24.43 -8.15 20.17
C ASP A 204 -25.70 -8.29 21.02
N THR A 205 -26.79 -7.70 20.55
CA THR A 205 -28.11 -7.76 21.19
C THR A 205 -28.93 -8.99 20.80
N GLY A 206 -28.42 -9.86 19.91
CA GLY A 206 -29.13 -11.06 19.45
C GLY A 206 -29.11 -12.21 20.45
N ALA A 207 -28.19 -12.19 21.42
CA ALA A 207 -28.10 -13.17 22.48
C ALA A 207 -28.95 -12.79 23.71
N ARG A 208 -29.32 -13.79 24.54
CA ARG A 208 -30.05 -13.61 25.81
C ARG A 208 -29.34 -12.65 26.80
N THR A 209 -28.06 -12.37 26.56
CA THR A 209 -27.21 -11.43 27.30
C THR A 209 -26.38 -10.67 26.28
N ALA A 210 -26.39 -9.35 26.34
CA ALA A 210 -25.55 -8.51 25.49
C ALA A 210 -24.07 -8.85 25.71
N LYS A 211 -23.31 -9.02 24.63
CA LYS A 211 -21.87 -9.27 24.67
C LYS A 211 -21.16 -8.22 23.84
N ASP A 212 -20.13 -7.61 24.42
CA ASP A 212 -19.21 -6.75 23.67
C ASP A 212 -18.38 -7.64 22.75
N LEU A 213 -18.53 -7.43 21.45
CA LEU A 213 -17.82 -8.12 20.41
C LEU A 213 -17.08 -7.11 19.54
N VAL A 214 -16.17 -7.61 18.72
CA VAL A 214 -15.48 -6.82 17.71
C VAL A 214 -16.04 -7.17 16.34
N GLU A 215 -16.54 -6.18 15.61
CA GLU A 215 -16.83 -6.31 14.19
C GLU A 215 -15.65 -5.79 13.37
N VAL A 216 -15.48 -6.39 12.19
CA VAL A 216 -14.42 -6.03 11.25
C VAL A 216 -15.05 -5.30 10.08
N ARG A 217 -14.51 -4.13 9.75
CA ARG A 217 -14.97 -3.31 8.63
C ARG A 217 -13.87 -3.09 7.61
N ILE A 218 -14.20 -3.19 6.33
CA ILE A 218 -13.34 -2.79 5.20
C ILE A 218 -14.05 -1.63 4.50
N ASP A 219 -13.34 -0.52 4.29
CA ASP A 219 -13.90 0.72 3.72
C ASP A 219 -15.22 1.17 4.39
N GLY A 220 -15.31 0.97 5.70
CA GLY A 220 -16.48 1.33 6.52
C GLY A 220 -17.64 0.33 6.48
N LEU A 221 -17.59 -0.70 5.63
CA LEU A 221 -18.61 -1.74 5.54
C LEU A 221 -18.25 -2.94 6.40
N ARG A 222 -19.22 -3.46 7.18
CA ARG A 222 -19.04 -4.68 7.98
C ARG A 222 -18.82 -5.88 7.07
N VAL A 223 -17.74 -6.61 7.33
CA VAL A 223 -17.35 -7.83 6.57
C VAL A 223 -17.33 -9.09 7.43
N GLY A 224 -17.60 -8.95 8.73
CA GLY A 224 -17.70 -10.06 9.66
C GLY A 224 -17.48 -9.60 11.09
N GLN A 225 -17.30 -10.56 11.99
CA GLN A 225 -17.07 -10.33 13.40
C GLN A 225 -16.10 -11.36 13.99
N LEU A 226 -15.46 -11.01 15.10
CA LEU A 226 -14.61 -11.93 15.85
C LEU A 226 -15.45 -12.82 16.77
N THR A 227 -14.89 -13.99 17.11
CA THR A 227 -15.47 -14.83 18.15
C THR A 227 -15.43 -14.12 19.52
N PRO A 228 -16.26 -14.51 20.51
CA PRO A 228 -16.24 -13.88 21.83
C PRO A 228 -14.87 -13.90 22.52
N LYS A 229 -14.11 -14.99 22.35
CA LYS A 229 -12.76 -15.12 22.91
C LYS A 229 -11.80 -14.11 22.26
N MET A 230 -11.78 -14.08 20.93
CA MET A 230 -10.89 -13.18 20.17
C MET A 230 -11.26 -11.71 20.37
N SER A 231 -12.56 -11.41 20.51
CA SER A 231 -13.04 -10.07 20.86
C SER A 231 -12.48 -9.63 22.23
N ALA A 232 -12.57 -10.47 23.25
CA ALA A 232 -12.06 -10.15 24.58
C ALA A 232 -10.54 -9.87 24.59
N ASP A 233 -9.77 -10.53 23.73
CA ASP A 233 -8.31 -10.33 23.63
C ASP A 233 -7.92 -9.00 22.94
N LEU A 234 -8.78 -8.47 22.06
CA LEU A 234 -8.51 -7.26 21.27
C LEU A 234 -9.21 -6.00 21.81
N LEU A 235 -10.36 -6.14 22.47
CA LEU A 235 -11.12 -5.02 23.03
C LEU A 235 -10.30 -4.06 23.91
N PRO A 236 -9.36 -4.51 24.78
CA PRO A 236 -8.56 -3.58 25.56
C PRO A 236 -7.71 -2.64 24.69
N ALA A 237 -7.13 -3.15 23.60
CA ALA A 237 -6.35 -2.35 22.67
C ALA A 237 -7.24 -1.39 21.87
N ILE A 238 -8.39 -1.87 21.40
CA ILE A 238 -9.38 -1.06 20.65
C ILE A 238 -9.87 0.11 21.51
N ARG A 239 -10.32 -0.16 22.74
CA ARG A 239 -10.81 0.86 23.69
C ARG A 239 -9.73 1.87 24.06
N HIS A 240 -8.47 1.42 24.18
CA HIS A 240 -7.35 2.32 24.47
C HIS A 240 -7.08 3.31 23.33
N LEU A 241 -7.20 2.87 22.07
CA LEU A 241 -7.07 3.75 20.90
C LEU A 241 -8.28 4.68 20.74
N ASP A 242 -9.49 4.16 20.96
CA ASP A 242 -10.72 4.93 20.86
C ASP A 242 -10.75 6.10 21.87
N GLN A 243 -10.25 5.88 23.10
CA GLN A 243 -10.06 6.94 24.10
C GLN A 243 -9.15 8.09 23.64
N GLN A 244 -8.30 7.85 22.63
CA GLN A 244 -7.40 8.83 22.03
C GLN A 244 -7.94 9.38 20.70
N GLY A 245 -9.15 8.98 20.29
CA GLY A 245 -9.76 9.35 19.01
C GLY A 245 -9.10 8.67 17.81
N LEU A 246 -8.48 7.50 18.02
CA LEU A 246 -7.80 6.72 16.99
C LEU A 246 -8.56 5.44 16.70
N LEU A 247 -8.70 5.08 15.42
CA LEU A 247 -9.19 3.75 15.05
C LEU A 247 -8.09 2.69 15.19
N ALA A 248 -8.49 1.48 15.58
CA ALA A 248 -7.64 0.30 15.49
C ALA A 248 -7.71 -0.28 14.07
N ALA A 249 -6.63 -0.15 13.30
CA ALA A 249 -6.50 -0.76 11.99
C ALA A 249 -5.67 -2.04 12.05
N VAL A 250 -5.94 -3.00 11.17
CA VAL A 250 -5.20 -4.26 11.02
C VAL A 250 -4.98 -4.61 9.57
N LYS A 251 -3.95 -5.42 9.30
CA LYS A 251 -3.78 -6.07 8.00
C LYS A 251 -4.73 -7.26 7.95
N ALA A 252 -5.67 -7.27 7.02
CA ALA A 252 -6.55 -8.41 6.79
C ALA A 252 -6.17 -9.09 5.47
N LYS A 253 -6.08 -10.42 5.48
CA LYS A 253 -5.93 -11.24 4.29
C LYS A 253 -7.29 -11.77 3.87
N ILE A 254 -7.67 -11.48 2.63
CA ILE A 254 -8.85 -12.04 1.98
C ILE A 254 -8.37 -13.19 1.10
N LYS A 255 -9.02 -14.34 1.20
CA LYS A 255 -8.77 -15.50 0.34
C LYS A 255 -10.08 -16.06 -0.19
N GLY A 256 -10.17 -16.25 -1.50
CA GLY A 256 -11.34 -16.86 -2.13
C GLY A 256 -11.77 -16.17 -3.41
N ASN A 257 -13.05 -16.33 -3.74
CA ASN A 257 -13.67 -15.83 -4.96
C ASN A 257 -15.11 -15.39 -4.69
N ARG A 258 -15.85 -15.03 -5.77
CA ARG A 258 -17.24 -14.56 -5.67
C ARG A 258 -18.22 -15.57 -5.07
N LEU A 259 -17.88 -16.86 -5.02
CA LEU A 259 -18.73 -17.89 -4.44
C LEU A 259 -18.49 -18.03 -2.94
N LYS A 260 -17.23 -17.89 -2.50
CA LYS A 260 -16.84 -18.00 -1.10
C LYS A 260 -15.56 -17.21 -0.87
N ALA A 261 -15.56 -16.39 0.17
CA ALA A 261 -14.38 -15.70 0.67
C ALA A 261 -14.20 -15.97 2.16
N GLU A 262 -12.94 -16.07 2.58
CA GLU A 262 -12.50 -16.20 3.96
C GLU A 262 -11.64 -15.00 4.30
N ILE A 263 -11.84 -14.42 5.49
CA ILE A 263 -11.07 -13.27 5.95
C ILE A 263 -10.35 -13.62 7.25
N THR A 264 -9.05 -13.36 7.24
CA THR A 264 -8.20 -13.51 8.41
C THR A 264 -7.56 -12.16 8.73
N ILE A 265 -7.60 -11.72 9.98
CA ILE A 265 -6.92 -10.50 10.42
C ILE A 265 -5.58 -10.82 11.09
N HIS A 266 -4.64 -9.90 10.97
CA HIS A 266 -3.32 -9.93 11.60
C HIS A 266 -3.17 -8.68 12.46
N GLY A 267 -3.27 -8.86 13.78
CA GLY A 267 -3.10 -7.81 14.77
C GLY A 267 -2.74 -8.42 16.11
N ALA A 268 -1.73 -7.86 16.77
CA ALA A 268 -1.30 -8.26 18.09
C ALA A 268 -2.43 -8.02 19.10
N LYS A 269 -2.67 -9.03 19.95
CA LYS A 269 -3.63 -8.93 21.06
C LYS A 269 -3.07 -8.01 22.14
N ALA A 270 -3.92 -7.55 23.06
CA ALA A 270 -3.49 -6.60 24.10
C ALA A 270 -2.29 -7.07 24.93
N HIS A 271 -2.16 -8.39 25.19
CA HIS A 271 -1.03 -8.97 25.93
C HIS A 271 0.21 -9.26 25.08
N GLU A 272 0.12 -9.15 23.75
CA GLU A 272 1.22 -9.31 22.79
C GLU A 272 1.82 -7.95 22.40
N LEU A 273 1.20 -6.84 22.81
CA LEU A 273 1.65 -5.49 22.49
C LEU A 273 2.96 -5.15 23.23
N PRO A 274 3.87 -4.40 22.59
CA PRO A 274 5.07 -3.88 23.25
C PRO A 274 4.77 -3.02 24.48
N ALA A 275 5.68 -2.99 25.45
CA ALA A 275 5.50 -2.25 26.69
C ALA A 275 5.42 -0.72 26.50
N ASP A 276 6.02 -0.20 25.43
CA ASP A 276 6.00 1.20 25.02
C ASP A 276 4.84 1.54 24.07
N TRP A 277 3.93 0.60 23.83
CA TRP A 277 2.78 0.83 22.97
C TRP A 277 1.73 1.76 23.62
N PRO A 278 1.15 2.73 22.88
CA PRO A 278 1.30 2.99 21.45
C PRO A 278 2.51 3.89 21.10
N ALA A 279 3.60 3.27 20.62
CA ALA A 279 4.75 3.96 20.02
C ALA A 279 4.66 4.04 18.48
N GLY A 280 3.53 3.63 17.90
CA GLY A 280 3.32 3.60 16.46
C GLY A 280 3.10 4.99 15.85
N THR A 281 3.37 5.12 14.55
CA THR A 281 3.05 6.32 13.79
C THR A 281 1.55 6.39 13.58
N VAL A 282 0.88 7.45 14.07
CA VAL A 282 -0.52 7.70 13.72
C VAL A 282 -0.60 7.98 12.23
N GLU A 283 -1.40 7.18 11.52
CA GLU A 283 -1.57 7.31 10.09
C GLU A 283 -2.98 7.81 9.78
N SER A 284 -3.12 8.53 8.66
CA SER A 284 -4.40 8.99 8.14
C SER A 284 -4.28 9.25 6.65
N ARG A 285 -5.24 8.79 5.86
CA ARG A 285 -5.33 9.23 4.47
C ARG A 285 -5.91 10.64 4.44
N PRO A 286 -5.24 11.64 3.80
CA PRO A 286 -5.84 12.95 3.63
C PRO A 286 -7.15 12.81 2.84
N PRO A 287 -8.23 13.50 3.25
CA PRO A 287 -9.49 13.44 2.53
C PRO A 287 -9.24 13.87 1.08
N VAL A 288 -9.71 13.05 0.12
CA VAL A 288 -9.68 13.44 -1.30
C VAL A 288 -10.63 14.62 -1.43
N ALA A 289 -10.09 15.82 -1.59
CA ALA A 289 -10.91 17.00 -1.87
C ALA A 289 -11.56 16.79 -3.25
N ASN A 290 -12.86 16.55 -3.27
CA ASN A 290 -13.61 16.54 -4.51
C ASN A 290 -13.44 17.91 -5.17
N ALA A 291 -13.12 17.92 -6.46
CA ALA A 291 -13.16 19.17 -7.22
C ALA A 291 -14.57 19.77 -7.10
N PRO A 292 -14.70 21.10 -6.96
CA PRO A 292 -16.01 21.73 -6.93
C PRO A 292 -16.77 21.32 -8.17
N ILE A 293 -18.01 20.85 -7.98
CA ILE A 293 -18.90 20.53 -9.09
C ILE A 293 -19.00 21.81 -9.95
N PRO A 294 -18.65 21.77 -11.25
CA PRO A 294 -18.76 22.96 -12.09
C PRO A 294 -20.23 23.44 -12.09
N PRO A 295 -20.48 24.76 -12.15
CA PRO A 295 -21.83 25.28 -12.20
C PRO A 295 -22.56 24.70 -13.42
N ARG A 296 -23.90 24.60 -13.33
CA ARG A 296 -24.75 24.18 -14.45
C ARG A 296 -24.38 25.01 -15.69
N PRO A 297 -24.10 24.39 -16.86
CA PRO A 297 -23.82 25.15 -18.07
C PRO A 297 -25.04 26.01 -18.43
N THR A 298 -24.88 27.33 -18.49
CA THR A 298 -25.94 28.33 -18.75
C THR A 298 -26.10 28.71 -20.23
N ARG A 299 -25.56 27.90 -21.15
CA ARG A 299 -25.40 28.29 -22.57
C ARG A 299 -26.65 28.15 -23.45
N ILE A 300 -27.86 28.10 -22.90
CA ILE A 300 -29.08 28.09 -23.72
C ILE A 300 -30.03 29.13 -23.13
N ARG A 301 -30.45 30.11 -23.92
CA ARG A 301 -31.44 31.13 -23.51
C ARG A 301 -32.68 31.10 -24.39
N PHE A 302 -33.80 31.52 -23.82
CA PHE A 302 -35.04 31.69 -24.55
C PHE A 302 -35.01 32.96 -25.42
N ALA A 303 -35.22 32.81 -26.72
CA ALA A 303 -35.28 33.90 -27.69
C ALA A 303 -36.75 34.19 -28.07
N PRO A 304 -37.39 35.24 -27.50
CA PRO A 304 -38.78 35.59 -27.83
C PRO A 304 -38.91 35.96 -29.31
N ALA A 305 -40.03 35.61 -29.94
CA ALA A 305 -40.27 35.95 -31.34
C ALA A 305 -40.45 37.47 -31.54
N PRO A 306 -40.21 38.02 -32.74
CA PRO A 306 -40.42 39.44 -33.02
C PRO A 306 -41.86 39.87 -32.68
N GLY A 307 -41.99 40.92 -31.85
CA GLY A 307 -43.29 41.43 -31.39
C GLY A 307 -43.77 40.85 -30.06
N TRP A 308 -43.03 39.93 -29.45
CA TRP A 308 -43.29 39.44 -28.09
C TRP A 308 -42.58 40.33 -27.06
N PRO A 309 -43.05 40.40 -25.80
CA PRO A 309 -42.32 41.09 -24.75
C PRO A 309 -40.96 40.44 -24.50
N SER A 310 -39.94 41.25 -24.23
CA SER A 310 -38.61 40.77 -23.83
C SER A 310 -38.69 40.22 -22.41
N PRO A 311 -38.36 38.94 -22.17
CA PRO A 311 -38.39 38.39 -20.83
C PRO A 311 -37.20 38.93 -20.01
N PRO A 312 -37.29 38.88 -18.67
CA PRO A 312 -36.17 39.20 -17.79
C PRO A 312 -34.93 38.35 -18.11
N GLU A 313 -33.74 38.84 -17.78
CA GLU A 313 -32.49 38.10 -17.94
C GLU A 313 -32.53 36.76 -17.21
N GLY A 314 -32.19 35.67 -17.91
CA GLY A 314 -32.21 34.30 -17.37
C GLY A 314 -33.60 33.67 -17.19
N TRP A 315 -34.67 34.33 -17.66
CA TRP A 315 -36.01 33.73 -17.65
C TRP A 315 -36.18 32.71 -18.78
N GLU A 316 -36.82 31.60 -18.46
CA GLU A 316 -37.17 30.53 -19.38
C GLU A 316 -38.66 30.16 -19.20
N PRO A 317 -39.39 29.83 -20.29
CA PRO A 317 -40.77 29.42 -20.18
C PRO A 317 -40.89 28.10 -19.39
N PRO A 318 -41.77 28.01 -18.37
CA PRO A 318 -42.00 26.76 -17.66
C PRO A 318 -42.63 25.71 -18.58
N SER A 319 -42.52 24.44 -18.19
CA SER A 319 -43.11 23.33 -18.96
C SER A 319 -44.62 23.54 -19.18
N GLY A 320 -45.07 23.43 -20.43
CA GLY A 320 -46.46 23.64 -20.82
C GLY A 320 -46.88 25.12 -20.95
N TRP A 321 -45.95 26.07 -20.80
CA TRP A 321 -46.23 27.47 -21.08
C TRP A 321 -46.57 27.68 -22.56
N MET A 322 -47.60 28.50 -22.81
CA MET A 322 -48.01 28.92 -24.14
C MET A 322 -47.94 30.45 -24.22
N PRO A 323 -47.55 31.01 -25.38
CA PRO A 323 -47.61 32.45 -25.59
C PRO A 323 -49.05 32.96 -25.53
N ASP A 324 -49.21 34.22 -25.14
CA ASP A 324 -50.52 34.87 -25.16
C ASP A 324 -51.09 34.85 -26.59
N PRO A 325 -52.33 34.38 -26.80
CA PRO A 325 -52.98 34.39 -28.11
C PRO A 325 -53.09 35.77 -28.77
N ALA A 326 -52.97 36.85 -28.00
CA ALA A 326 -52.94 38.22 -28.52
C ALA A 326 -51.60 38.61 -29.18
N TRP A 327 -50.53 37.84 -29.00
CA TRP A 327 -49.22 38.11 -29.58
C TRP A 327 -49.13 37.58 -31.02
N PRO A 328 -48.33 38.23 -31.90
CA PRO A 328 -48.17 37.77 -33.27
C PRO A 328 -47.55 36.36 -33.31
N PRO A 329 -47.93 35.51 -34.28
CA PRO A 329 -47.31 34.20 -34.44
C PRO A 329 -45.83 34.34 -34.78
N ALA A 330 -45.01 33.41 -34.26
CA ALA A 330 -43.59 33.39 -34.59
C ALA A 330 -43.37 33.12 -36.08
N PRO A 331 -42.35 33.72 -36.72
CA PRO A 331 -42.03 33.46 -38.11
C PRO A 331 -41.75 31.97 -38.37
N PRO A 332 -42.02 31.46 -39.59
CA PRO A 332 -41.66 30.11 -39.96
C PRO A 332 -40.16 29.85 -39.74
N GLY A 333 -39.82 28.82 -38.98
CA GLY A 333 -38.43 28.43 -38.69
C GLY A 333 -37.76 29.17 -37.52
N TRP A 334 -38.52 29.93 -36.72
CA TRP A 334 -37.97 30.62 -35.54
C TRP A 334 -37.40 29.64 -34.49
N GLN A 335 -36.19 29.94 -34.01
CA GLN A 335 -35.53 29.17 -32.94
C GLN A 335 -35.75 29.87 -31.59
N PHE A 336 -36.59 29.27 -30.75
CA PHE A 336 -36.88 29.79 -29.40
C PHE A 336 -35.77 29.53 -28.39
N TRP A 337 -34.80 28.67 -28.72
CA TRP A 337 -33.69 28.33 -27.86
C TRP A 337 -32.40 28.55 -28.64
N VAL A 338 -31.59 29.49 -28.17
CA VAL A 338 -30.33 29.85 -28.82
C VAL A 338 -29.17 29.61 -27.86
N MET A 339 -28.05 29.15 -28.41
CA MET A 339 -26.81 29.11 -27.64
C MET A 339 -26.23 30.52 -27.53
N ASP A 340 -25.81 30.90 -26.33
CA ASP A 340 -25.02 32.12 -26.10
C ASP A 340 -23.55 31.94 -26.50
#